data_AF-A0AA43FQS8-F1
#
_entry.id   AF-A0AA43FQS8-F1
#
_cell.length_a   1.000
_cell.length_b   1.000
_cell.length_c   1.000
_cell.angle_alpha   90.00
_cell.angle_beta   90.00
_cell.angle_gamma   90.00
#
_symmetry.space_group_name_H-M   'P 1'
#
loop_
_entity.id
_entity.type
_entity.pdbx_description
1 polymer ?
#
loop_
_entity_poly.entity_id
_entity_poly.type
_entity_poly.pdbx_seq_one_letter_code
_entity_poly.pdbx_strand_id
1 'polypeptide(L)' 'MNTRPGYRSHLRPRTREGWIALVAFLLLFALAMPPVTHTVLDRVEPWILGMPFLYVALLTVYVALIGVLIWAYRRNV' A
#
# COMPACT_ATOMS: atom_id res chain seq x y z
N MET A 1 -7.51 31.26 26.52
CA MET A 1 -6.24 30.67 26.05
C MET A 1 -6.58 29.36 25.36
N ASN A 2 -6.44 29.30 24.03
CA ASN A 2 -6.89 28.15 23.24
C ASN A 2 -5.75 27.10 23.22
N THR A 3 -5.73 26.19 24.17
CA THR A 3 -4.72 25.12 24.28
C THR A 3 -4.96 24.06 23.20
N ARG A 4 -4.47 24.33 21.98
CA ARG A 4 -4.34 23.26 20.97
C ARG A 4 -3.44 22.17 21.59
N PRO A 5 -3.85 20.89 21.60
CA PRO A 5 -2.98 19.83 22.08
C PRO A 5 -1.64 19.91 21.33
N GLY A 6 -0.53 19.88 22.07
CA GLY A 6 0.81 19.88 21.51
C GLY A 6 1.07 18.57 20.76
N TYR A 7 0.61 18.49 19.51
CA TYR A 7 0.84 17.31 18.68
C TYR A 7 2.30 17.27 18.24
N ARG A 8 3.07 16.31 18.76
CA ARG A 8 4.52 16.15 18.50
C ARG A 8 4.88 15.99 17.02
N SER A 9 3.98 15.47 16.17
CA SER A 9 4.15 15.38 14.71
C SER A 9 2.85 14.87 14.05
N HIS A 10 2.54 15.36 12.85
CA HIS A 10 1.48 14.85 11.97
C HIS A 10 2.00 13.77 10.99
N LEU A 11 3.31 13.52 10.96
CA LEU A 11 3.96 12.58 10.04
C LEU A 11 4.13 11.17 10.62
N ARG A 12 3.82 10.96 11.90
CA ARG A 12 3.94 9.65 12.57
C ARG A 12 2.56 9.10 12.94
N PRO A 13 2.25 7.84 12.59
CA PRO A 13 1.02 7.20 13.04
C PRO A 13 0.95 7.16 14.57
N ARG A 14 -0.24 7.45 15.10
CA ARG A 14 -0.50 7.54 16.55
C ARG A 14 -1.12 6.29 17.12
N THR A 15 -1.74 5.47 16.26
CA THR A 15 -2.49 4.29 16.63
C THR A 15 -1.81 3.05 16.06
N ARG A 16 -2.04 1.89 16.69
CA ARG A 16 -1.60 0.60 16.15
C ARG A 16 -2.14 0.37 14.74
N GLU A 17 -3.41 0.73 14.52
CA GLU A 17 -4.06 0.64 13.21
C GLU A 17 -3.38 1.52 12.15
N GLY A 18 -2.95 2.74 12.50
CA GLY A 18 -2.18 3.60 11.59
C GLY A 18 -0.79 3.04 11.27
N TRP A 19 -0.14 2.39 12.24
CA TRP A 19 1.10 1.65 11.98
C TRP A 19 0.88 0.44 11.07
N ILE A 20 -0.24 -0.28 11.25
CA ILE A 20 -0.63 -1.38 10.37
C ILE A 20 -0.88 -0.86 8.95
N ALA A 21 -1.63 0.25 8.78
CA ALA A 21 -1.83 0.89 7.48
C ALA A 21 -0.50 1.24 6.81
N LEU A 22 0.41 1.89 7.55
CA LEU A 22 1.71 2.30 7.03
C LEU A 22 2.54 1.09 6.58
N VAL A 23 2.69 0.08 7.44
CA VAL A 23 3.49 -1.11 7.12
C VAL A 23 2.86 -1.89 5.97
N ALA A 24 1.55 -2.09 5.96
CA ALA A 24 0.85 -2.77 4.87
C ALA A 24 1.03 -2.02 3.54
N PHE A 25 0.87 -0.69 3.56
CA PHE A 25 1.09 0.15 2.38
C PHE A 25 2.53 0.04 1.88
N LEU A 26 3.53 0.14 2.76
CA LEU A 26 4.94 0.05 2.39
C LEU A 26 5.31 -1.31 1.80
N LEU A 27 4.79 -2.40 2.37
CA LEU A 27 5.03 -3.76 1.84
C LEU A 27 4.38 -3.96 0.46
N LEU A 28 3.14 -3.52 0.26
CA LEU A 28 2.48 -3.56 -1.04
C LEU A 28 3.16 -2.64 -2.05
N PHE A 29 3.58 -1.46 -1.63
CA PHE A 29 4.28 -0.51 -2.48
C PHE A 29 5.64 -1.07 -2.92
N ALA A 30 6.37 -1.74 -2.03
CA ALA A 30 7.61 -2.42 -2.38
C ALA A 30 7.40 -3.44 -3.51
N LEU A 31 6.29 -4.20 -3.53
CA LEU A 31 5.96 -5.12 -4.62
C LEU A 31 5.76 -4.44 -5.97
N ALA A 32 5.42 -3.15 -6.01
CA ALA A 32 5.26 -2.37 -7.23
C ALA A 32 6.57 -1.68 -7.68
N MET A 33 7.63 -1.74 -6.88
CA MET A 33 8.91 -1.11 -7.21
C MET A 33 9.72 -1.95 -8.20
N PRO A 34 10.44 -1.34 -9.16
CA PRO A 34 11.16 -2.05 -10.22
C PRO A 34 12.08 -3.17 -9.71
N PRO A 35 12.89 -2.99 -8.65
CA PRO A 35 13.75 -4.08 -8.17
C PRO A 35 12.98 -5.32 -7.71
N VAL A 36 11.76 -5.16 -7.16
CA VAL A 36 10.95 -6.28 -6.66
C VAL A 36 10.10 -6.87 -7.77
N THR A 37 9.49 -6.03 -8.62
CA THR A 37 8.74 -6.52 -9.78
C THR A 37 9.63 -7.33 -10.71
N HIS A 38 10.84 -6.82 -11.02
CA HIS A 38 11.78 -7.50 -11.92
C HIS A 38 12.38 -8.79 -11.34
N THR A 39 12.41 -8.94 -10.01
CA THR A 39 12.97 -10.15 -9.37
C THR A 39 11.92 -11.20 -9.03
N VAL A 40 10.70 -10.79 -8.69
CA VAL A 40 9.64 -11.67 -8.18
C VAL A 40 8.53 -11.92 -9.19
N LEU A 41 8.18 -10.91 -10.00
CA LEU A 41 6.98 -10.90 -10.84
C LEU A 41 7.27 -10.86 -12.35
N ASP A 42 8.53 -10.77 -12.76
CA ASP A 42 8.96 -10.66 -14.17
C ASP A 42 8.87 -11.98 -14.91
N ARG A 43 7.64 -12.44 -15.08
CA ARG A 43 7.30 -13.62 -15.87
C ARG A 43 6.28 -13.20 -16.91
N VAL A 44 6.60 -13.50 -18.16
CA VAL A 44 5.70 -13.31 -19.30
C VAL A 44 4.53 -14.28 -19.24
N GLU A 45 4.73 -15.45 -18.63
CA GLU A 45 3.72 -16.49 -18.44
C GLU A 45 3.45 -16.75 -16.94
N PRO A 46 2.22 -17.09 -16.55
CA PRO A 46 1.06 -17.39 -17.39
C PRO A 46 0.36 -16.15 -17.97
N TRP A 47 -0.49 -16.36 -18.97
CA TRP A 47 -1.44 -15.35 -19.41
C TRP A 47 -2.75 -15.50 -18.63
N ILE A 48 -3.27 -14.40 -18.10
CA ILE A 48 -4.52 -14.36 -17.35
C ILE A 48 -5.50 -13.48 -18.12
N LEU A 49 -6.63 -14.06 -18.57
CA LEU A 49 -7.66 -13.35 -19.32
C LEU A 49 -7.13 -12.59 -20.56
N GLY A 50 -6.12 -13.15 -21.24
CA GLY A 50 -5.51 -12.52 -22.41
C GLY A 50 -4.51 -11.40 -22.09
N MET A 51 -4.15 -11.19 -20.83
CA MET A 51 -3.10 -10.26 -20.40
C MET A 51 -1.93 -11.02 -19.76
N PRO A 52 -0.68 -10.56 -19.97
CA PRO A 52 0.47 -11.07 -19.23
C PRO A 52 0.28 -11.02 -17.71
N PHE A 53 0.75 -12.05 -17.00
CA PHE A 53 0.67 -12.17 -15.54
C PHE A 53 1.09 -10.89 -14.81
N LEU A 54 2.20 -10.28 -15.24
CA LEU A 54 2.75 -9.08 -14.63
C LEU A 54 1.72 -7.94 -14.52
N TYR A 55 0.92 -7.70 -15.57
CA TYR A 55 -0.08 -6.64 -15.56
C TYR A 55 -1.23 -6.94 -14.60
N VAL A 56 -1.69 -8.18 -14.55
CA VAL A 56 -2.76 -8.59 -13.63
C VAL A 56 -2.28 -8.57 -12.18
N ALA A 57 -1.04 -8.97 -11.93
CA ALA A 57 -0.40 -8.90 -10.63
C ALA A 57 -0.27 -7.44 -10.17
N LEU A 58 0.26 -6.54 -11.02
CA LEU A 58 0.38 -5.11 -10.72
C LEU A 58 -0.99 -4.45 -10.49
N LEU A 59 -1.99 -4.78 -11.30
CA LEU A 59 -3.35 -4.29 -11.11
C LEU A 59 -3.88 -4.69 -9.72
N THR A 60 -3.66 -5.95 -9.33
CA THR A 60 -4.07 -6.46 -8.02
C THR A 60 -3.36 -5.72 -6.89
N VAL A 61 -2.06 -5.47 -7.01
CA VAL A 61 -1.27 -4.70 -6.03
C VAL A 61 -1.81 -3.26 -5.91
N TYR A 62 -2.11 -2.60 -7.03
CA TYR A 62 -2.67 -1.25 -7.00
C TYR A 62 -4.06 -1.18 -6.38
N VAL A 63 -4.93 -2.13 -6.70
CA VAL A 63 -6.25 -2.24 -6.05
C VAL A 63 -6.09 -2.46 -4.54
N ALA A 64 -5.14 -3.30 -4.12
CA ALA A 64 -4.83 -3.51 -2.71
C ALA A 64 -4.31 -2.24 -2.02
N LEU A 65 -3.42 -1.48 -2.66
CA LEU A 65 -2.94 -0.18 -2.15
C LEU A 65 -4.09 0.80 -1.94
N ILE A 66 -4.97 0.96 -2.93
CA ILE A 66 -6.17 1.78 -2.80
C ILE A 66 -7.05 1.27 -1.66
N GLY A 67 -7.21 -0.05 -1.54
CA GLY A 67 -7.94 -0.69 -0.45
C GLY A 67 -7.37 -0.35 0.94
N VAL A 68 -6.05 -0.34 1.10
CA VAL A 68 -5.39 0.08 2.36
C VAL A 68 -5.68 1.55 2.67
N LEU A 69 -5.65 2.44 1.67
CA LEU A 69 -5.96 3.86 1.85
C LEU A 69 -7.42 4.07 2.23
N ILE A 70 -8.35 3.40 1.54
CA ILE A 70 -9.78 3.43 1.88
C ILE A 70 -9.99 2.89 3.29
N TRP A 71 -9.31 1.81 3.66
CA TRP A 71 -9.40 1.23 5.00
C TRP A 71 -8.91 2.20 6.08
N ALA A 72 -7.75 2.82 5.88
CA ALA A 72 -7.20 3.82 6.80
C ALA A 72 -8.17 5.01 6.95
N TYR A 73 -8.70 5.52 5.84
CA TYR A 73 -9.70 6.57 5.83
C TYR A 73 -10.96 6.19 6.62
N ARG A 74 -11.50 4.99 6.39
CA ARG A 74 -12.69 4.49 7.12
C ARG A 74 -12.44 4.30 8.62
N ARG A 75 -11.19 4.08 9.03
CA ARG A 75 -10.78 3.95 10.44
C ARG A 75 -10.39 5.29 11.08
N ASN A 76 -10.38 6.39 10.31
CA ASN A 76 -9.91 7.71 10.74
C ASN A 76 -8.49 7.68 11.34
N VAL A 77 -7.58 6.93 10.71
CA VAL A 77 -6.18 6.77 11.14
C VAL A 77 -5.17 7.33 10.16
#